data_AF-A0A451CGR8-F1
#
_entry.id   AF-A0A451CGR8-F1
#
_cell.length_a   1.000
_cell.length_b   1.000
_cell.length_c   1.000
_cell.angle_alpha   90.00
_cell.angle_beta   90.00
_cell.angle_gamma   90.00
#
_symmetry.space_group_name_H-M   'P 1'
#
loop_
_entity.id
_entity.type
_entity.pdbx_description
1 polymer ?
#
loop_
_entity_poly.entity_id
_entity_poly.type
_entity_poly.pdbx_seq_one_letter_code
_entity_poly.pdbx_strand_id
1 'polypeptide(L)'
;MDEKERRRFDKHMDTVRSEWGMIASARLEGREEGLEEGIEKGRQQERQKHEEEKKGFVRSLHKNGMAIGVIAESIGLSEESIRQWLEEGPESMES
;
A
#
# COMPACT_ATOMS: atom_id res chain seq x y z
N MET A 1 17.99 -34.05 -43.28
CA MET A 1 18.59 -33.48 -42.05
C MET A 1 19.51 -34.55 -41.48
N ASP A 2 20.78 -34.24 -41.26
CA ASP A 2 21.71 -35.17 -40.62
C ASP A 2 21.59 -35.14 -39.08
N GLU A 3 22.14 -36.15 -38.40
CA GLU A 3 22.07 -36.30 -36.94
C GLU A 3 22.75 -35.15 -36.17
N LYS A 4 23.72 -34.47 -36.79
CA LYS A 4 24.45 -33.33 -36.19
C LYS A 4 23.66 -32.04 -36.35
N GLU A 5 22.96 -31.87 -37.46
CA GLU A 5 21.99 -30.80 -37.69
C GLU A 5 20.81 -30.90 -36.73
N ARG A 6 20.25 -32.12 -36.57
CA ARG A 6 19.16 -32.36 -35.63
C ARG A 6 19.54 -32.01 -34.20
N ARG A 7 20.69 -32.50 -33.72
CA ARG A 7 21.19 -32.18 -32.35
C ARG A 7 21.45 -30.69 -32.12
N ARG A 8 21.96 -29.97 -33.13
CA ARG A 8 22.15 -28.51 -33.03
C ARG A 8 20.82 -27.77 -32.95
N PHE A 9 19.85 -28.21 -33.75
CA PHE A 9 18.49 -27.66 -33.72
C PHE A 9 17.82 -27.90 -32.37
N ASP A 10 17.85 -29.13 -31.86
CA ASP A 10 17.25 -29.47 -30.56
C ASP A 10 17.88 -28.63 -29.43
N LYS A 11 19.22 -28.52 -29.40
CA LYS A 11 19.92 -27.68 -28.43
C LYS A 11 19.51 -26.20 -28.53
N HIS A 12 19.39 -25.67 -29.74
CA HIS A 12 18.94 -24.29 -29.94
C HIS A 12 17.51 -24.08 -29.43
N MET A 13 16.61 -25.02 -29.73
CA MET A 13 15.22 -24.97 -29.26
C MET A 13 15.12 -25.05 -27.74
N ASP A 14 15.96 -25.86 -27.09
CA ASP A 14 16.01 -25.94 -25.63
C ASP A 14 16.52 -24.64 -25.00
N THR A 15 17.56 -24.01 -25.56
CA THR A 15 18.03 -22.69 -25.13
C THR A 15 16.92 -21.65 -25.23
N VAL A 16 16.28 -21.55 -26.41
CA VAL A 16 15.19 -20.59 -26.64
C VAL A 16 14.03 -20.83 -25.68
N ARG A 17 13.63 -22.10 -25.44
CA ARG A 17 12.57 -22.44 -24.48
C ARG A 17 12.93 -22.00 -23.06
N SER A 18 14.18 -22.20 -22.65
CA SER A 18 14.65 -21.77 -21.33
C SER A 18 14.61 -20.25 -21.17
N GLU A 19 15.06 -19.51 -22.19
CA GLU A 19 15.02 -18.04 -22.21
C GLU A 19 13.58 -17.51 -22.10
N TRP A 20 12.66 -18.08 -22.88
CA TRP A 20 11.23 -17.76 -22.77
C TRP A 20 10.66 -18.10 -21.40
N GLY A 21 11.07 -19.22 -20.81
CA GLY A 21 10.68 -19.61 -19.45
C GLY A 21 11.11 -18.57 -18.41
N MET A 22 12.35 -18.09 -18.48
CA MET A 22 12.85 -17.04 -17.59
C MET A 22 12.07 -15.73 -17.75
N ILE A 23 11.79 -15.31 -18.98
CA ILE A 23 10.99 -14.09 -19.25
C ILE A 23 9.56 -14.25 -18.73
N ALA A 24 8.95 -15.42 -18.91
CA ALA A 24 7.60 -15.69 -18.42
C ALA A 24 7.56 -15.66 -16.88
N SER A 25 8.54 -16.28 -16.21
CA SER A 25 8.66 -16.25 -14.74
C SER A 25 8.80 -14.82 -14.23
N ALA A 26 9.74 -14.04 -14.78
CA ALA A 26 9.97 -12.66 -14.37
C ALA A 26 8.73 -11.77 -14.55
N ARG A 27 7.93 -12.00 -15.61
CA ARG A 27 6.66 -11.27 -15.81
C ARG A 27 5.59 -11.68 -14.81
N LEU A 28 5.53 -12.95 -14.43
CA LEU A 28 4.59 -13.45 -13.44
C LEU A 28 4.94 -12.88 -12.07
N GLU A 29 6.20 -13.03 -11.65
CA GLU A 29 6.73 -12.50 -10.39
C GLU A 29 6.50 -10.99 -10.30
N GLY A 30 6.88 -10.22 -11.32
CA GLY A 30 6.67 -8.77 -11.31
C GLY A 30 5.20 -8.35 -11.26
N ARG A 31 4.27 -9.18 -11.75
CA ARG A 31 2.82 -8.92 -11.63
C ARG A 31 2.32 -9.23 -10.21
N GLU A 32 2.80 -10.31 -9.62
CA GLU A 32 2.46 -10.69 -8.24
C GLU A 32 2.97 -9.66 -7.24
N GLU A 33 4.26 -9.30 -7.34
CA GLU A 33 4.88 -8.26 -6.51
C GLU A 33 4.18 -6.91 -6.69
N GLY A 34 3.93 -6.50 -7.94
CA GLY A 34 3.24 -5.23 -8.22
C GLY A 34 1.82 -5.17 -7.66
N LEU A 35 1.11 -6.31 -7.64
CA LEU A 35 -0.22 -6.40 -7.02
C LEU A 35 -0.12 -6.30 -5.50
N GLU A 36 0.81 -7.02 -4.88
CA GLU A 36 1.01 -7.00 -3.43
C GLU A 36 1.41 -5.61 -2.95
N GLU A 37 2.40 -4.98 -3.59
CA GLU A 37 2.81 -3.61 -3.29
C GLU A 37 1.66 -2.62 -3.47
N GLY A 38 0.90 -2.74 -4.55
CA GLY A 38 -0.23 -1.86 -4.84
C GLY A 38 -1.31 -1.94 -3.76
N ILE A 39 -1.61 -3.15 -3.30
CA ILE A 39 -2.56 -3.38 -2.20
C ILE A 39 -2.03 -2.79 -0.89
N GLU A 40 -0.77 -3.02 -0.55
CA GLU A 40 -0.22 -2.51 0.71
C GLU A 40 -0.12 -0.98 0.72
N LYS A 41 0.34 -0.36 -0.38
CA LYS A 41 0.34 1.10 -0.55
C LYS A 41 -1.07 1.67 -0.43
N GLY A 42 -2.05 1.05 -1.07
CA GLY A 42 -3.46 1.46 -0.97
C GLY A 42 -3.99 1.40 0.45
N ARG A 43 -3.70 0.32 1.18
CA ARG A 43 -4.08 0.18 2.61
C ARG A 43 -3.40 1.21 3.50
N GLN A 44 -2.12 1.52 3.27
CA GLN A 44 -1.41 2.55 4.02
C GLN A 44 -2.02 3.93 3.79
N GLN A 45 -2.30 4.28 2.54
CA GLN A 45 -2.96 5.54 2.19
C GLN A 45 -4.35 5.66 2.80
N GLU A 46 -5.16 4.58 2.76
CA GLU A 46 -6.48 4.56 3.38
C GLU A 46 -6.40 4.75 4.90
N ARG A 47 -5.46 4.06 5.57
CA ARG A 47 -5.24 4.21 7.02
C ARG A 47 -4.85 5.63 7.39
N GLN A 48 -3.90 6.23 6.68
CA GLN A 48 -3.46 7.61 6.89
C GLN A 48 -4.61 8.60 6.67
N LYS A 49 -5.33 8.46 5.57
CA LYS A 49 -6.47 9.33 5.26
C LYS A 49 -7.55 9.23 6.33
N HIS A 50 -7.89 8.01 6.76
CA HIS A 50 -8.89 7.78 7.79
C HIS A 50 -8.46 8.35 9.15
N GLU A 51 -7.18 8.24 9.51
CA GLU A 51 -6.64 8.86 10.72
C GLU A 51 -6.74 10.39 10.66
N GLU A 52 -6.36 11.00 9.55
CA GLU A 52 -6.43 12.45 9.38
C GLU A 52 -7.87 12.98 9.33
N GLU A 53 -8.79 12.23 8.73
CA GLU A 53 -10.23 12.51 8.79
C GLU A 53 -10.76 12.44 10.23
N LYS A 54 -10.34 11.44 11.03
CA LYS A 54 -10.70 11.36 12.45
C LYS A 54 -10.13 12.53 13.26
N LYS A 55 -8.86 12.91 13.05
CA LYS A 55 -8.25 14.09 13.67
C LYS A 55 -9.01 15.36 13.28
N GLY A 56 -9.36 15.50 12.01
CA GLY A 56 -10.18 16.61 11.49
C GLY A 56 -11.55 16.68 12.16
N PHE A 57 -12.20 15.54 12.37
CA PHE A 57 -13.48 15.45 13.07
C PHE A 57 -13.35 15.86 14.55
N VAL A 58 -12.32 15.38 15.26
CA VAL A 58 -11.99 15.81 16.64
C VAL A 58 -11.85 17.32 16.73
N ARG A 59 -11.05 17.93 15.85
CA ARG A 59 -10.85 19.38 15.80
C ARG A 59 -12.15 20.14 15.57
N SER A 60 -13.01 19.63 14.68
CA SER A 60 -14.32 20.22 14.39
C SER A 60 -15.25 20.18 15.61
N LEU A 61 -15.36 19.03 16.29
CA LEU A 61 -16.18 18.90 17.50
C LEU A 61 -15.71 19.83 18.62
N HIS A 62 -14.39 19.89 18.85
CA HIS A 62 -13.80 20.77 19.84
C HIS A 62 -14.06 22.26 19.50
N LYS A 63 -13.89 22.65 18.24
CA LYS A 63 -14.20 24.01 17.76
C LYS A 63 -15.68 24.39 17.95
N ASN A 64 -16.58 23.41 17.87
CA ASN A 64 -18.00 23.58 18.12
C ASN A 64 -18.36 23.60 19.63
N GLY A 65 -17.36 23.60 20.53
CA GLY A 65 -17.54 23.76 21.97
C GLY A 65 -17.86 22.46 22.71
N MET A 66 -17.70 21.30 22.09
CA MET A 66 -17.86 20.03 22.79
C MET A 66 -16.70 19.79 23.77
N ALA A 67 -17.04 19.32 24.97
CA ALA A 67 -16.04 19.00 25.98
C ALA A 67 -15.20 17.77 25.56
N ILE A 68 -13.90 17.80 25.90
CA ILE A 68 -12.94 16.74 25.55
C ILE A 68 -13.42 15.36 25.98
N GLY A 69 -13.99 15.21 27.19
CA GLY A 69 -14.52 13.93 27.66
C GLY A 69 -15.65 13.36 26.79
N VAL A 70 -16.54 14.22 26.28
CA VAL A 70 -17.64 13.80 25.38
C VAL A 70 -17.09 13.39 24.01
N ILE A 71 -16.09 14.10 23.51
CA ILE A 71 -15.42 13.76 22.25
C ILE A 71 -14.69 12.42 22.37
N ALA A 72 -13.97 12.21 23.48
CA ALA A 72 -13.25 10.99 23.80
C ALA A 72 -14.21 9.77 23.81
N GLU A 73 -15.35 9.89 24.48
CA GLU A 73 -16.40 8.87 24.50
C GLU A 73 -16.99 8.62 23.10
N SER A 74 -17.30 9.67 22.35
CA SER A 74 -17.93 9.57 21.02
C SER A 74 -17.05 8.86 19.98
N ILE A 75 -15.72 9.00 20.11
CA ILE A 75 -14.75 8.50 19.13
C ILE A 75 -14.06 7.21 19.63
N GLY A 76 -14.24 6.87 20.91
CA GLY A 76 -13.63 5.70 21.55
C GLY A 76 -12.13 5.87 21.78
N LEU A 77 -11.68 7.07 22.15
CA LEU A 77 -10.28 7.39 22.46
C LEU A 77 -10.15 7.91 23.88
N SER A 78 -8.93 7.94 24.42
CA SER A 78 -8.67 8.58 25.71
C SER A 78 -8.68 10.11 25.55
N GLU A 79 -9.02 10.83 26.63
CA GLU A 79 -8.90 12.30 26.61
C GLU A 79 -7.48 12.78 26.33
N GLU A 80 -6.46 12.02 26.73
CA GLU A 80 -5.06 12.31 26.43
C GLU A 80 -4.79 12.26 24.93
N SER A 81 -5.25 11.23 24.22
CA SER A 81 -5.14 11.14 22.77
C SER A 81 -5.89 12.28 22.05
N ILE A 82 -7.06 12.67 22.57
CA ILE A 82 -7.79 13.83 22.04
C ILE A 82 -6.98 15.13 22.22
N ARG A 83 -6.37 15.35 23.40
CA ARG A 83 -5.51 16.52 23.64
C ARG A 83 -4.32 16.53 22.69
N GLN A 84 -3.63 15.39 22.55
CA GLN A 84 -2.52 15.25 21.63
C GLN A 84 -2.92 15.61 20.19
N TRP A 85 -4.04 15.08 19.69
CA TRP A 85 -4.51 15.37 18.34
C TRP A 85 -4.98 16.82 18.12
N LEU A 86 -5.30 17.55 19.18
CA LEU A 86 -5.63 18.98 19.12
C LEU A 86 -4.37 19.85 19.14
N GLU A 87 -3.28 19.38 19.76
CA GLU A 87 -1.96 20.03 19.77
C GLU A 87 -1.20 19.79 18.47
N GLU A 88 -1.33 18.59 17.91
CA GLU A 88 -0.89 18.25 16.55
C GLU A 88 -1.75 19.05 15.54
N GLY A 89 -1.24 20.22 15.14
CA GLY A 89 -1.81 21.00 14.04
C GLY A 89 -1.97 20.15 12.76
N PRO A 90 -2.79 20.59 11.79
CA PRO A 90 -2.99 19.81 10.57
C PRO A 90 -1.65 19.54 9.90
N GLU A 91 -1.33 18.26 9.66
CA GLU A 91 -0.17 17.91 8.86
C GLU A 91 -0.38 18.51 7.46
N SER A 92 0.52 19.40 7.05
CA SER A 92 0.51 19.94 5.71
C SER A 92 0.72 18.77 4.75
N MET A 93 -0.36 18.33 4.10
CA MET A 93 -0.30 17.40 2.98
C MET A 93 0.47 18.08 1.85
N GLU A 94 1.80 17.99 1.85
CA GLU A 94 2.60 18.29 0.67
C GLU A 94 2.14 17.36 -0.45
N SER A 95 1.60 17.98 -1.50
CA SER A 95 1.06 17.32 -2.70
C SER A 95 2.17 16.95 -3.69
#